data_AF-W2PXF1-F1
#
_entry.id   AF-W2PXF1-F1
#
_cell.length_a   1.000
_cell.length_b   1.000
_cell.length_c   1.000
_cell.angle_alpha   90.00
_cell.angle_beta   90.00
_cell.angle_gamma   90.00
#
_symmetry.space_group_name_H-M   'P 1'
#
loop_
_entity.id
_entity.type
_entity.pdbx_description
1 polymer ?
#
loop_
_entity_poly.entity_id
_entity_poly.type
_entity_poly.pdbx_seq_one_letter_code
_entity_poly.pdbx_strand_id
1 'polypeptide(L)'
;MFQSIRPYVPDEFRDDPMYAKPSERQQEKAKTAKQVRRTQRAAMAVAAKRNQDQQGKRERRRLREDTRSKTPHSQAKKRKTTE
;
A
#
# COMPACT_ATOMS: atom_id res chain seq x y z
N MET A 1 -2.26 -14.55 -32.71
CA MET A 1 -2.69 -13.27 -33.30
C MET A 1 -3.73 -12.64 -32.38
N PHE A 2 -3.48 -11.46 -31.82
CA PHE A 2 -4.48 -10.76 -31.01
C PHE A 2 -5.42 -10.00 -31.94
N GLN A 3 -6.66 -10.46 -32.08
CA GLN A 3 -7.68 -9.69 -32.77
C GLN A 3 -8.01 -8.48 -31.91
N SER A 4 -7.83 -7.27 -32.45
CA SER A 4 -8.24 -6.06 -31.77
C SER A 4 -9.75 -6.05 -31.66
N ILE A 5 -10.29 -6.33 -30.47
CA ILE A 5 -11.72 -6.25 -30.15
C ILE A 5 -12.10 -4.78 -30.14
N ARG A 6 -12.29 -4.19 -31.32
CA ARG A 6 -12.92 -2.89 -31.43
C ARG A 6 -14.41 -3.15 -31.26
N PRO A 7 -15.10 -2.41 -30.36
CA PRO A 7 -16.55 -2.52 -30.28
C PRO A 7 -17.15 -2.28 -31.68
N TYR A 8 -18.22 -3.00 -32.00
CA TYR A 8 -18.94 -2.78 -33.26
C TYR A 8 -19.39 -1.32 -33.33
N VAL A 9 -19.07 -0.67 -34.45
CA VAL A 9 -19.47 0.71 -34.75
C VAL A 9 -20.32 0.63 -36.01
N PRO A 10 -21.57 1.14 -35.99
CA PRO A 10 -22.40 1.21 -37.19
C PRO A 10 -21.68 1.97 -38.31
N ASP A 11 -21.99 1.62 -39.56
CA ASP A 11 -21.25 2.16 -40.70
C ASP A 11 -21.40 3.68 -40.82
N GLU A 12 -22.50 4.25 -40.32
CA GLU A 12 -22.73 5.71 -40.28
C GLU A 12 -21.73 6.46 -39.38
N PHE A 13 -21.10 5.78 -38.43
CA PHE A 13 -20.18 6.38 -37.45
C PHE A 13 -18.74 5.89 -37.59
N ARG A 14 -18.43 5.10 -38.62
CA ARG A 14 -17.10 4.51 -38.80
C ARG A 14 -16.00 5.59 -38.94
N ASP A 15 -16.34 6.72 -39.56
CA ASP A 15 -15.43 7.84 -39.79
C ASP A 15 -15.45 8.89 -38.68
N ASP A 16 -16.28 8.70 -37.64
CA ASP A 16 -16.32 9.61 -36.50
C ASP A 16 -14.98 9.54 -35.73
N PRO A 17 -14.30 10.68 -35.49
CA PRO A 17 -13.07 10.73 -34.72
C PRO A 17 -13.19 10.10 -33.31
N MET A 18 -14.39 10.02 -32.75
CA MET A 18 -14.66 9.34 -31.48
C MET A 18 -14.35 7.83 -31.51
N TYR A 19 -14.55 7.18 -32.67
CA TYR A 19 -14.27 5.75 -32.88
C TYR A 19 -12.95 5.49 -33.60
N ALA A 20 -12.24 6.56 -34.00
CA ALA A 20 -10.96 6.47 -34.66
C ALA A 20 -9.92 5.71 -33.82
N LYS A 21 -9.02 5.01 -34.49
CA LYS A 21 -7.96 4.27 -33.80
C LYS A 21 -6.99 5.29 -33.22
N PRO A 22 -6.64 5.21 -31.91
CA PRO A 22 -5.59 6.06 -31.38
C PRO A 22 -4.29 5.79 -32.12
N SER A 23 -3.54 6.85 -32.43
CA SER A 23 -2.26 6.75 -33.13
C SER A 23 -1.24 5.96 -32.30
N GLU A 24 -0.24 5.38 -32.95
CA GLU A 24 0.78 4.57 -32.28
C GLU A 24 1.47 5.36 -31.16
N ARG A 25 1.80 6.62 -31.43
CA ARG A 25 2.37 7.55 -30.44
C ARG A 25 1.45 7.77 -29.23
N GLN A 26 0.13 7.87 -29.44
CA GLN A 26 -0.83 7.98 -28.33
C GLN A 26 -0.88 6.69 -27.50
N GLN A 27 -0.85 5.53 -28.16
CA GLN A 27 -0.83 4.24 -27.48
C GLN A 27 0.44 4.04 -26.65
N GLU A 28 1.60 4.42 -27.17
CA GLU A 28 2.86 4.37 -26.44
C GLU A 28 2.85 5.28 -25.21
N LYS A 29 2.42 6.54 -25.37
CA LYS A 29 2.23 7.46 -24.24
C LYS A 29 1.28 6.89 -23.18
N ALA A 30 0.19 6.26 -23.60
CA ALA A 30 -0.75 5.62 -22.68
C ALA A 30 -0.11 4.43 -21.93
N LYS A 31 0.72 3.63 -22.61
CA LYS A 31 1.47 2.51 -22.01
C LYS A 31 2.48 3.02 -20.98
N THR A 32 3.29 4.01 -21.33
CA THR A 32 4.29 4.58 -20.40
C THR A 32 3.61 5.21 -19.18
N ALA A 33 2.53 5.98 -19.38
CA ALA A 33 1.76 6.55 -18.27
C ALA A 33 1.12 5.47 -17.37
N LYS A 34 0.68 4.33 -17.92
CA LYS A 34 0.22 3.19 -17.12
C LYS A 34 1.35 2.56 -16.32
N GLN A 35 2.55 2.44 -16.90
CA GLN A 35 3.72 1.89 -16.22
C GLN A 35 4.14 2.77 -15.04
N VAL A 36 4.22 4.09 -15.23
CA VAL A 36 4.52 5.05 -14.16
C VAL A 36 3.51 4.96 -13.01
N ARG A 37 2.21 4.87 -13.32
CA ARG A 37 1.18 4.70 -12.27
C ARG A 37 1.31 3.38 -11.51
N ARG A 38 1.83 2.32 -12.15
CA ARG A 38 2.08 1.04 -11.48
C ARG A 38 3.29 1.14 -10.55
N THR A 39 4.39 1.73 -11.00
CA THR A 39 5.60 1.89 -10.18
C THR A 39 5.34 2.80 -8.97
N GLN A 40 4.60 3.89 -9.16
CA GLN A 40 4.17 4.75 -8.06
C GLN A 40 3.34 4.00 -7.02
N ARG A 41 2.33 3.23 -7.46
CA ARG A 41 1.51 2.40 -6.57
C ARG A 41 2.33 1.38 -5.80
N ALA A 42 3.28 0.71 -6.47
CA ALA A 42 4.18 -0.24 -5.81
C ALA A 42 5.05 0.46 -4.74
N ALA A 43 5.62 1.63 -5.04
CA ALA A 43 6.41 2.40 -4.08
C ALA A 43 5.55 2.83 -2.87
N MET A 44 4.32 3.30 -3.10
CA MET A 44 3.39 3.67 -2.02
C MET A 44 3.00 2.46 -1.16
N ALA A 45 2.77 1.28 -1.76
CA ALA A 45 2.47 0.07 -1.02
C ALA A 45 3.65 -0.36 -0.12
N VAL A 46 4.90 -0.26 -0.63
CA VAL A 46 6.10 -0.52 0.17
C VAL A 46 6.23 0.47 1.32
N ALA A 47 5.99 1.76 1.07
CA ALA A 47 6.03 2.79 2.12
C ALA A 47 4.95 2.55 3.18
N ALA A 48 3.72 2.25 2.76
CA ALA A 48 2.61 1.93 3.66
C ALA A 48 2.92 0.71 4.53
N LYS A 49 3.46 -0.36 3.93
CA LYS A 49 3.89 -1.55 4.69
C LYS A 49 4.96 -1.21 5.72
N ARG A 50 5.98 -0.44 5.35
CA ARG A 50 7.03 0.01 6.28
C ARG A 50 6.44 0.82 7.45
N ASN A 51 5.45 1.67 7.18
CA ASN A 51 4.78 2.46 8.21
C ASN A 51 3.96 1.57 9.15
N GLN A 52 3.22 0.60 8.62
CA GLN A 52 2.47 -0.37 9.42
C GLN A 52 3.38 -1.22 10.30
N ASP A 53 4.50 -1.73 9.76
CA ASP A 53 5.50 -2.51 10.50
C ASP A 53 6.10 -1.68 11.65
N GLN A 54 6.30 -0.38 11.45
CA GLN A 54 6.77 0.53 12.52
C GLN A 54 5.70 0.81 13.56
N GLN A 55 4.45 1.01 13.16
CA GLN A 55 3.34 1.22 14.09
C GLN A 55 3.13 0.00 15.00
N GLY A 56 3.12 -1.22 14.44
CA GLY A 56 3.00 -2.44 15.24
C GLY A 56 4.14 -2.62 16.24
N LYS A 57 5.37 -2.20 15.91
CA LYS A 57 6.49 -2.19 16.86
C LYS A 57 6.30 -1.15 17.96
N ARG A 58 5.80 0.05 17.64
CA ARG A 58 5.52 1.11 18.62
C ARG A 58 4.41 0.70 19.59
N GLU A 59 3.33 0.12 19.09
CA GLU A 59 2.22 -0.39 19.91
C GLU A 59 2.68 -1.51 20.84
N ARG A 60 3.43 -2.49 20.31
CA ARG A 60 4.05 -3.53 21.14
C ARG A 60 4.95 -2.96 22.23
N ARG A 61 5.70 -1.89 21.95
CA ARG A 61 6.54 -1.22 22.95
C ARG A 61 5.69 -0.55 24.03
N ARG A 62 4.63 0.16 23.65
CA ARG A 62 3.68 0.78 24.59
C ARG A 62 3.01 -0.25 25.50
N LEU A 63 2.51 -1.35 24.94
CA LEU A 63 1.96 -2.46 25.75
C LEU A 63 2.98 -3.05 26.74
N ARG A 64 4.26 -3.16 26.35
CA ARG A 64 5.32 -3.64 27.26
C ARG A 64 5.66 -2.63 28.36
N GLU A 65 5.60 -1.33 28.07
CA GLU A 65 5.80 -0.28 29.06
C GLU A 65 4.61 -0.21 30.02
N ASP A 66 3.37 -0.32 29.53
CA ASP A 66 2.14 -0.33 30.34
C ASP A 66 2.02 -1.57 31.24
N THR A 67 2.55 -2.73 30.83
CA THR A 67 2.56 -3.93 31.67
C THR A 67 3.66 -3.88 32.74
N ARG A 68 4.79 -3.19 32.47
CA ARG A 68 5.85 -2.94 33.47
C ARG A 68 5.48 -1.87 34.50
N SER A 69 4.68 -0.88 34.12
CA SER A 69 4.18 0.13 35.06
C SER A 69 3.03 -0.39 35.95
N LYS A 70 2.40 -1.51 35.58
CA LYS A 70 1.33 -2.18 36.36
C LYS A 70 1.81 -3.28 37.31
N THR A 71 3.07 -3.71 37.26
CA THR A 71 3.64 -4.53 38.35
C THR A 71 3.75 -3.67 39.60
N PRO A 72 3.06 -3.99 40.71
CA PRO A 72 3.25 -3.26 41.95
C PRO A 72 4.70 -3.47 42.37
N HIS A 73 5.35 -2.37 42.75
CA HIS A 73 6.58 -2.40 43.53
C HIS A 73 6.29 -3.16 44.83
N SER A 74 6.42 -4.50 44.79
CA SER A 74 6.29 -5.32 45.99
C SER A 74 7.54 -5.07 46.81
N GLN A 75 7.42 -4.12 47.74
CA GLN A 75 8.37 -3.92 48.81
C GLN A 75 8.64 -5.28 49.48
N ALA A 76 9.85 -5.81 49.28
CA ALA A 76 10.32 -6.94 50.06
C ALA A 76 10.60 -6.41 51.48
N LYS A 77 9.57 -6.55 52.34
CA LYS A 77 9.59 -6.25 53.76
C LYS A 77 10.73 -7.00 54.46
N LYS A 78 11.41 -6.26 55.34
CA LYS A 78 12.31 -6.72 56.40
C LYS A 78 11.85 -8.02 57.06
N ARG A 79 12.76 -9.00 57.22
CA ARG A 79 12.75 -10.03 58.28
C ARG A 79 14.21 -10.29 58.64
N LYS A 80 14.71 -9.64 59.69
CA LYS A 80 14.76 -10.04 61.11
C LYS A 80 15.91 -11.02 61.39
N THR A 81 16.91 -10.46 62.07
CA THR A 81 17.94 -11.10 62.88
C THR A 81 17.39 -12.27 63.71
N THR A 82 18.13 -13.36 63.76
CA THR A 82 18.06 -14.34 64.84
C THR A 82 19.49 -14.83 65.12
N GLU A 83 19.74 -15.12 66.40
CA GLU A 83 21.00 -15.19 67.16
C GLU A 83 22.18 -15.99 66.57
#